data_AF-A0A8T9SVA5-F1
#
_entry.id   AF-A0A8T9SVA5-F1
#
_cell.length_a   1.000
_cell.length_b   1.000
_cell.length_c   1.000
_cell.angle_alpha   90.00
_cell.angle_beta   90.00
_cell.angle_gamma   90.00
#
_symmetry.space_group_name_H-M   'P 1'
#
loop_
_entity.id
_entity.type
_entity.pdbx_description
1 polymer ?
#
loop_
_entity_poly.entity_id
_entity_poly.type
_entity_poly.pdbx_seq_one_letter_code
_entity_poly.pdbx_strand_id
1 'polypeptide(L)'
;MSLKTSLNRRAIFKNRFDNENLKYVIIDGFTGLDAYIFPNAISVRSKQYLSKGSIGCWLGHYSIWMEAANQKLEYSMIFEDDVILTKDFNNLLSCAFDKVPSDFDILFLNSGNNYPHNKRFIVNELFFTPYQIRNGAYGYIISYNGAIKLLNMIPTVQVTRGGVDSAIGVLIRNKRITAYHLNEPLCWVDFSFISSIK
;
A
#
# COMPACT_ATOMS: atom_id res chain seq x y z
N MET A 1 -4.76 -7.83 1.17
CA MET A 1 -5.50 -8.13 -0.05
C MET A 1 -4.88 -9.35 -0.72
N SER A 2 -5.70 -10.31 -1.14
CA SER A 2 -5.23 -11.53 -1.81
C SER A 2 -6.28 -11.99 -2.82
N LEU A 3 -5.90 -12.60 -3.95
CA LEU A 3 -6.91 -13.23 -4.83
C LEU A 3 -7.70 -14.31 -4.07
N LYS A 4 -9.01 -14.43 -4.35
CA LYS A 4 -9.88 -15.43 -3.71
C LYS A 4 -9.39 -16.87 -3.93
N THR A 5 -8.78 -17.10 -5.09
CA THR A 5 -8.24 -18.40 -5.50
C THR A 5 -6.86 -18.71 -4.90
N SER A 6 -6.16 -17.75 -4.30
CA SER A 6 -4.84 -17.94 -3.69
C SER A 6 -4.91 -18.56 -2.29
N LEU A 7 -5.54 -19.73 -2.18
CA LEU A 7 -5.83 -20.40 -0.90
C LEU A 7 -4.56 -20.63 -0.05
N ASN A 8 -3.46 -21.06 -0.67
CA ASN A 8 -2.20 -21.29 0.02
C ASN A 8 -1.62 -19.98 0.60
N ARG A 9 -1.56 -18.91 -0.20
CA ARG A 9 -1.08 -17.59 0.26
C ARG A 9 -1.94 -17.05 1.40
N ARG A 10 -3.27 -17.16 1.29
CA ARG A 10 -4.19 -16.76 2.36
C ARG A 10 -3.98 -17.56 3.65
N ALA A 11 -3.72 -18.87 3.56
CA ALA A 11 -3.43 -19.69 4.72
C ALA A 11 -2.12 -19.31 5.40
N ILE A 12 -1.06 -19.05 4.62
CA ILE A 12 0.23 -18.57 5.13
C ILE A 12 0.09 -17.20 5.78
N PHE A 13 -0.59 -16.26 5.10
CA PHE A 13 -0.88 -14.93 5.62
C PHE A 13 -1.62 -15.02 6.96
N LYS A 14 -2.68 -15.83 7.02
CA LYS A 14 -3.46 -16.05 8.24
C LYS A 14 -2.59 -16.53 9.39
N ASN A 15 -1.79 -17.57 9.19
CA ASN A 15 -0.90 -18.08 10.24
C ASN A 15 0.05 -16.98 10.77
N ARG A 16 0.66 -16.19 9.87
CA ARG A 16 1.58 -15.12 10.25
C ARG A 16 0.90 -14.01 11.06
N PHE A 17 -0.30 -13.58 10.64
CA PHE A 17 -1.00 -12.47 11.29
C PHE A 17 -1.71 -12.89 12.59
N ASP A 18 -2.22 -14.13 12.65
CA ASP A 18 -2.84 -14.67 13.85
C ASP A 18 -1.81 -14.78 15.00
N ASN A 19 -0.55 -15.09 14.70
CA ASN A 19 0.53 -15.14 15.70
C ASN A 19 0.83 -13.78 16.34
N GLU A 20 0.55 -12.68 15.65
CA GLU A 20 0.72 -11.31 16.16
C GLU A 20 -0.58 -10.77 16.79
N ASN A 21 -1.61 -11.60 17.00
CA ASN A 21 -2.90 -11.20 17.59
C ASN A 21 -3.59 -10.01 16.89
N LEU A 22 -3.34 -9.84 15.58
CA LEU A 22 -3.95 -8.77 14.80
C LEU A 22 -5.40 -9.10 14.48
N LYS A 23 -6.29 -8.11 14.62
CA LYS A 23 -7.64 -8.18 14.04
C LYS A 23 -7.58 -7.67 12.61
N TYR A 24 -7.96 -8.50 11.66
CA TYR A 24 -7.93 -8.14 10.24
C TYR A 24 -9.10 -8.75 9.48
N VAL A 25 -9.35 -8.20 8.29
CA VAL A 25 -10.25 -8.77 7.29
C VAL A 25 -9.44 -9.00 6.02
N ILE A 26 -9.61 -10.17 5.39
CA ILE A 26 -9.04 -10.43 4.07
C ILE A 26 -10.00 -9.90 3.02
N ILE A 27 -9.56 -8.89 2.28
CA ILE A 27 -10.27 -8.36 1.12
C ILE A 27 -9.88 -9.16 -0.12
N ASP A 28 -10.90 -9.61 -0.86
CA ASP A 28 -10.75 -10.30 -2.13
C ASP A 28 -10.09 -9.38 -3.15
N GLY A 29 -8.95 -9.82 -3.68
CA GLY A 29 -8.21 -9.14 -4.72
C GLY A 29 -8.85 -9.34 -6.08
N PHE A 30 -8.49 -8.45 -7.01
CA PHE A 30 -9.01 -8.41 -8.37
C PHE A 30 -7.96 -8.86 -9.37
N THR A 31 -8.41 -9.21 -10.56
CA THR A 31 -7.58 -9.47 -11.73
C THR A 31 -7.74 -8.34 -12.75
N GLY A 32 -6.87 -8.30 -13.76
CA GLY A 32 -7.01 -7.34 -14.86
C GLY A 32 -8.32 -7.46 -15.65
N LEU A 33 -9.01 -8.61 -15.55
CA LEU A 33 -10.32 -8.80 -16.19
C LEU A 33 -11.43 -8.03 -15.47
N ASP A 34 -11.23 -7.64 -14.21
CA ASP A 34 -12.22 -6.99 -13.37
C ASP A 34 -12.24 -5.46 -13.53
N ALA A 35 -11.47 -4.92 -14.48
CA ALA A 35 -11.39 -3.47 -14.71
C ALA A 35 -12.74 -2.82 -15.09
N TYR A 36 -13.71 -3.61 -15.55
CA TYR A 36 -15.07 -3.13 -15.84
C TYR A 36 -15.87 -2.81 -14.56
N ILE A 37 -15.51 -3.39 -13.41
CA ILE A 37 -16.20 -3.15 -12.12
C ILE A 37 -15.96 -1.71 -11.67
N PHE A 38 -14.75 -1.19 -11.90
CA PHE A 38 -14.36 0.18 -11.58
C PHE A 38 -13.84 0.89 -12.84
N PRO A 39 -14.72 1.26 -13.80
CA PRO A 39 -14.32 1.71 -15.13
C PRO A 39 -13.42 2.97 -15.09
N ASN A 40 -13.58 3.77 -14.04
CA ASN A 40 -12.87 5.02 -13.81
C ASN A 40 -11.76 4.91 -12.74
N ALA A 41 -11.45 3.73 -12.19
CA ALA A 41 -10.38 3.62 -11.18
C ALA A 41 -8.97 3.81 -11.77
N ILE A 42 -8.82 3.59 -13.08
CA ILE A 42 -7.54 3.59 -13.79
C ILE A 42 -7.69 4.41 -15.07
N SER A 43 -6.75 5.31 -15.33
CA SER A 43 -6.73 6.11 -16.57
C SER A 43 -6.65 5.22 -17.81
N VAL A 44 -7.21 5.69 -18.92
CA VAL A 44 -7.19 4.96 -20.21
C VAL A 44 -5.76 4.61 -20.63
N ARG A 45 -4.83 5.57 -20.47
CA ARG A 45 -3.41 5.35 -20.76
C ARG A 45 -2.83 4.24 -19.88
N SER A 46 -3.02 4.28 -18.57
CA SER A 46 -2.49 3.23 -17.68
C SER A 46 -3.05 1.85 -18.02
N LYS A 47 -4.36 1.74 -18.34
CA LYS A 47 -4.98 0.47 -18.75
C LYS A 47 -4.35 -0.16 -19.99
N GLN A 48 -3.79 0.63 -20.90
CA GLN A 48 -3.14 0.13 -22.13
C GLN A 48 -1.74 -0.42 -21.90
N TYR A 49 -1.02 0.07 -20.88
CA TYR A 49 0.40 -0.26 -20.67
C TYR A 49 0.66 -1.16 -19.47
N LEU A 50 -0.21 -1.15 -18.46
CA LEU A 50 -0.02 -1.95 -17.27
C LEU A 50 -0.38 -3.42 -17.52
N SER A 51 0.34 -4.33 -16.84
CA SER A 51 0.01 -5.75 -16.88
C SER A 51 -1.35 -6.01 -16.21
N LYS A 52 -1.98 -7.13 -16.54
CA LYS A 52 -3.22 -7.56 -15.88
C LYS A 52 -3.03 -7.71 -14.37
N GLY A 53 -1.84 -8.11 -13.92
CA GLY A 53 -1.51 -8.19 -12.49
C GLY A 53 -1.45 -6.82 -11.83
N SER A 54 -0.76 -5.86 -12.45
CA SER A 54 -0.70 -4.48 -11.96
C SER A 54 -2.09 -3.82 -11.92
N ILE A 55 -2.94 -4.11 -12.91
CA ILE A 55 -4.34 -3.66 -12.92
C ILE A 55 -5.10 -4.29 -11.75
N GLY A 56 -5.02 -5.60 -11.56
CA GLY A 56 -5.70 -6.29 -10.46
C GLY A 56 -5.29 -5.77 -9.07
N CYS A 57 -3.98 -5.58 -8.86
CA CYS A 57 -3.44 -4.94 -7.66
C CYS A 57 -4.03 -3.53 -7.47
N TRP A 58 -4.01 -2.70 -8.52
CA TRP A 58 -4.57 -1.35 -8.47
C TRP A 58 -6.04 -1.33 -8.07
N LEU A 59 -6.87 -2.16 -8.71
CA LEU A 59 -8.31 -2.20 -8.44
C LEU A 59 -8.59 -2.57 -6.99
N GLY A 60 -7.81 -3.45 -6.39
CA GLY A 60 -8.05 -3.85 -5.01
C GLY A 60 -7.50 -2.85 -3.97
N HIS A 61 -6.43 -2.10 -4.26
CA HIS A 61 -6.11 -0.92 -3.44
C HIS A 61 -7.24 0.11 -3.53
N TYR A 62 -7.74 0.38 -4.74
CA TYR A 62 -8.85 1.30 -4.96
C TYR A 62 -10.12 0.88 -4.21
N SER A 63 -10.48 -0.40 -4.23
CA SER A 63 -11.65 -0.90 -3.50
C SER A 63 -11.50 -0.76 -1.99
N ILE A 64 -10.30 -1.00 -1.44
CA ILE A 64 -10.04 -0.84 -0.01
C ILE A 64 -10.16 0.63 0.40
N TRP A 65 -9.66 1.56 -0.41
CA TRP A 65 -9.82 3.00 -0.12
C TRP A 65 -11.28 3.43 -0.15
N MET A 66 -12.08 2.91 -1.09
CA MET A 66 -13.53 3.16 -1.10
C MET A 66 -14.20 2.65 0.17
N GLU A 67 -13.85 1.43 0.60
CA GLU A 67 -14.41 0.85 1.83
C GLU A 67 -14.05 1.69 3.06
N ALA A 68 -12.77 2.05 3.20
CA ALA A 68 -12.29 2.91 4.29
C ALA A 68 -13.00 4.27 4.31
N ALA A 69 -13.20 4.88 3.14
CA ALA A 69 -13.91 6.15 3.01
C ALA A 69 -15.41 6.02 3.35
N ASN A 70 -16.07 4.96 2.86
CA ASN A 70 -17.49 4.71 3.10
C ASN A 70 -17.77 4.45 4.59
N GLN A 71 -16.92 3.68 5.25
CA GLN A 71 -16.99 3.42 6.69
C GLN A 71 -16.47 4.57 7.55
N LYS A 72 -15.86 5.60 6.94
CA LYS A 72 -15.23 6.73 7.64
C LYS A 72 -14.18 6.29 8.67
N LEU A 73 -13.38 5.28 8.32
CA LEU A 73 -12.29 4.81 9.17
C LEU A 73 -11.21 5.88 9.25
N GLU A 74 -10.87 6.31 10.46
CA GLU A 74 -9.85 7.35 10.69
C GLU A 74 -8.50 6.94 10.08
N TYR A 75 -8.13 5.68 10.28
CA TYR A 75 -6.96 5.05 9.67
C TYR A 75 -7.29 3.64 9.20
N SER A 76 -6.62 3.20 8.14
CA SER A 76 -6.71 1.83 7.64
C SER A 76 -5.32 1.30 7.34
N MET A 77 -4.99 0.14 7.92
CA MET A 77 -3.74 -0.57 7.65
C MET A 77 -3.95 -1.61 6.56
N ILE A 78 -3.15 -1.52 5.51
CA ILE A 78 -3.33 -2.27 4.28
C ILE A 78 -2.05 -3.06 4.02
N PHE A 79 -2.23 -4.37 3.82
CA PHE A 79 -1.16 -5.29 3.45
C PHE A 79 -1.51 -6.05 2.18
N GLU A 80 -0.50 -6.33 1.35
CA GLU A 80 -0.55 -7.36 0.32
C GLU A 80 -0.36 -8.76 0.95
N ASP A 81 -0.60 -9.82 0.17
CA ASP A 81 -0.63 -11.20 0.66
C ASP A 81 0.72 -11.92 0.69
N ASP A 82 1.78 -11.25 0.26
CA ASP A 82 3.18 -11.66 0.41
C ASP A 82 3.89 -10.97 1.57
N VAL A 83 3.17 -10.33 2.50
CA VAL A 83 3.82 -9.64 3.60
C VAL A 83 4.27 -10.58 4.72
N ILE A 84 5.48 -10.32 5.23
CA ILE A 84 6.01 -10.86 6.49
C ILE A 84 6.12 -9.71 7.48
N LEU A 85 5.53 -9.87 8.66
CA LEU A 85 5.65 -8.90 9.75
C LEU A 85 6.96 -9.10 10.52
N THR A 86 7.51 -8.02 11.06
CA THR A 86 8.58 -8.12 12.06
C THR A 86 8.04 -8.74 13.35
N LYS A 87 8.92 -9.33 14.16
CA LYS A 87 8.56 -9.75 15.51
C LYS A 87 8.21 -8.52 16.34
N ASP A 88 7.28 -8.67 17.28
CA ASP A 88 6.84 -7.58 18.16
C ASP A 88 6.16 -6.44 17.39
N PHE A 89 5.45 -6.78 16.32
CA PHE A 89 4.92 -5.82 15.35
C PHE A 89 4.01 -4.77 16.02
N ASN A 90 3.09 -5.20 16.89
CA ASN A 90 2.14 -4.30 17.53
C ASN A 90 2.81 -3.25 18.42
N ASN A 91 3.79 -3.65 19.22
CA ASN A 91 4.47 -2.74 20.13
C ASN A 91 5.29 -1.71 19.35
N LEU A 92 6.06 -2.18 18.35
CA LEU A 92 6.84 -1.30 17.49
C LEU A 92 5.95 -0.34 16.68
N LEU A 93 4.82 -0.84 16.18
CA LEU A 93 3.85 -0.02 15.48
C LEU A 93 3.25 1.05 16.39
N SER A 94 2.81 0.70 17.60
CA SER A 94 2.23 1.67 18.54
C SER A 94 3.23 2.79 18.84
N CYS A 95 4.48 2.44 19.16
CA CYS A 95 5.56 3.41 19.39
C CYS A 95 5.82 4.33 18.19
N ALA A 96 5.74 3.79 16.98
CA ALA A 96 5.87 4.58 15.76
C ALA A 96 4.66 5.50 15.56
N PHE A 97 3.45 4.96 15.67
CA PHE A 97 2.22 5.69 15.41
C PHE A 97 2.02 6.87 16.35
N ASP A 98 2.45 6.77 17.61
CA ASP A 98 2.41 7.88 18.57
C ASP A 98 3.33 9.06 18.18
N LYS A 99 4.29 8.83 17.28
CA LYS A 99 5.30 9.82 16.88
C LYS A 99 5.18 10.28 15.43
N VAL A 100 4.25 9.73 14.65
CA VAL A 100 4.06 10.15 13.27
C VAL A 100 3.42 11.55 13.26
N PRO A 101 3.89 12.49 12.42
CA PRO A 101 3.22 13.77 12.28
C PRO A 101 1.77 13.58 11.81
N SER A 102 0.81 14.26 12.43
CA SER A 102 -0.63 14.02 12.23
C SER A 102 -1.18 14.45 10.87
N ASP A 103 -0.38 15.14 10.05
CA ASP A 103 -0.76 15.59 8.70
C ASP A 103 -0.52 14.53 7.61
N PHE A 104 -0.11 13.32 7.98
CA PHE A 104 0.14 12.25 7.03
C PHE A 104 -1.15 11.77 6.33
N ASP A 105 -1.05 11.60 5.01
CA ASP A 105 -2.05 10.88 4.22
C ASP A 105 -1.70 9.39 4.19
N ILE A 106 -0.41 9.06 4.04
CA ILE A 106 0.10 7.68 3.98
C ILE A 106 1.32 7.52 4.87
N LEU A 107 1.33 6.47 5.68
CA LEU A 107 2.50 6.00 6.41
C LEU A 107 2.92 4.64 5.86
N PHE A 108 4.05 4.60 5.16
CA PHE A 108 4.62 3.35 4.67
C PHE A 108 5.36 2.60 5.80
N LEU A 109 4.98 1.34 6.01
CA LEU A 109 5.57 0.48 7.04
C LEU A 109 6.92 -0.11 6.62
N ASN A 110 7.28 0.05 5.35
CA ASN A 110 8.59 -0.18 4.80
C ASN A 110 8.78 0.71 3.56
N SER A 111 9.95 1.34 3.42
CA SER A 111 10.26 2.21 2.28
C SER A 111 10.82 1.45 1.07
N GLY A 112 11.42 0.27 1.30
CA GLY A 112 12.28 -0.40 0.33
C GLY A 112 13.50 0.45 -0.10
N ASN A 113 13.76 1.59 0.54
CA ASN A 113 14.73 2.61 0.15
C ASN A 113 15.36 3.29 1.37
N ASN A 114 15.67 2.50 2.41
CA ASN A 114 16.05 3.03 3.73
C ASN A 114 17.52 3.46 3.82
N TYR A 115 18.28 3.28 2.75
CA TYR A 115 19.68 3.69 2.69
C TYR A 115 19.81 5.20 2.91
N PRO A 116 20.81 5.67 3.68
CA PRO A 116 20.96 7.10 4.00
C PRO A 116 20.92 8.03 2.78
N HIS A 117 21.54 7.64 1.67
CA HIS A 117 21.57 8.44 0.43
C HIS A 117 20.22 8.52 -0.31
N ASN A 118 19.26 7.65 0.02
CA ASN A 118 17.92 7.66 -0.56
C ASN A 118 16.94 8.54 0.24
N LYS A 119 17.32 8.98 1.44
CA LYS A 119 16.50 9.85 2.30
C LYS A 119 16.61 11.29 1.80
N ARG A 120 15.48 11.88 1.39
CA ARG A 120 15.39 13.27 0.95
C ARG A 120 15.22 14.22 2.12
N PHE A 121 14.27 13.92 3.00
CA PHE A 121 14.05 14.69 4.23
C PHE A 121 13.92 13.75 5.41
N ILE A 122 14.63 14.04 6.50
CA ILE A 122 14.42 13.42 7.80
C ILE A 122 13.28 14.17 8.48
N VAL A 123 12.24 13.44 8.88
CA VAL A 123 11.06 14.00 9.53
C VAL A 123 11.28 14.01 11.04
N ASN A 124 11.73 12.87 11.59
CA ASN A 124 12.22 12.72 12.96
C ASN A 124 13.09 11.46 13.05
N GLU A 125 13.35 10.95 14.26
CA GLU A 125 14.18 9.77 14.48
C GLU A 125 13.60 8.47 13.87
N LEU A 126 12.29 8.40 13.65
CA LEU A 126 11.59 7.23 13.12
C LEU A 126 11.19 7.38 11.66
N PHE A 127 10.99 8.60 11.16
CA PHE A 127 10.37 8.84 9.86
C PHE A 127 11.23 9.66 8.90
N PHE A 128 11.10 9.35 7.62
CA PHE A 128 11.71 10.11 6.54
C PHE A 128 10.83 10.13 5.29
N THR A 129 11.21 10.96 4.32
CA THR A 129 10.66 10.94 2.96
C THR A 129 11.78 10.60 1.96
N PRO A 130 11.61 9.60 1.09
CA PRO A 130 12.64 9.22 0.13
C PRO A 130 12.64 10.10 -1.13
N TYR A 131 13.75 10.12 -1.88
CA TYR A 131 13.81 10.70 -3.22
C TYR A 131 12.96 9.91 -4.22
N GLN A 132 13.02 8.58 -4.13
CA GLN A 132 12.28 7.67 -4.99
C GLN A 132 11.29 6.88 -4.14
N ILE A 133 10.01 7.04 -4.45
CA ILE A 133 8.91 6.41 -3.70
C ILE A 133 8.54 5.05 -4.31
N ARG A 134 9.20 4.66 -5.40
CA ARG A 134 8.90 3.43 -6.08
C ARG A 134 9.65 2.29 -5.38
N ASN A 135 8.93 1.46 -4.63
CA ASN A 135 9.27 0.05 -4.36
C ASN A 135 8.06 -0.78 -3.88
N GLY A 136 6.85 -0.48 -4.36
CA GLY A 136 5.64 -1.25 -4.04
C GLY A 136 4.76 -0.68 -2.91
N ALA A 137 3.53 -1.17 -2.82
CA ALA A 137 2.51 -0.75 -1.85
C ALA A 137 2.10 -1.92 -0.93
N TYR A 138 3.09 -2.74 -0.55
CA TYR A 138 2.88 -4.00 0.14
C TYR A 138 2.44 -3.85 1.61
N GLY A 139 2.81 -2.77 2.29
CA GLY A 139 2.40 -2.51 3.68
C GLY A 139 2.40 -1.02 4.03
N TYR A 140 1.22 -0.46 4.29
CA TYR A 140 1.08 0.95 4.67
C TYR A 140 -0.20 1.21 5.48
N ILE A 141 -0.20 2.34 6.18
CA ILE A 141 -1.40 2.92 6.80
C ILE A 141 -1.82 4.12 5.97
N ILE A 142 -3.13 4.27 5.76
CA ILE A 142 -3.72 5.44 5.10
C ILE A 142 -4.72 6.10 6.03
N SER A 143 -4.69 7.44 6.13
CA SER A 143 -5.71 8.19 6.86
C SER A 143 -7.00 8.32 6.05
N TYR A 144 -8.12 8.61 6.71
CA TYR A 144 -9.39 8.92 6.05
C TYR A 144 -9.22 9.95 4.93
N ASN A 145 -8.54 11.06 5.25
CA ASN A 145 -8.27 12.13 4.29
C ASN A 145 -7.37 11.68 3.15
N GLY A 146 -6.37 10.84 3.44
CA GLY A 146 -5.53 10.21 2.43
C GLY A 146 -6.33 9.34 1.46
N ALA A 147 -7.25 8.52 1.96
CA ALA A 147 -8.12 7.69 1.14
C ALA A 147 -9.00 8.54 0.21
N ILE A 148 -9.64 9.58 0.74
CA ILE A 148 -10.45 10.53 -0.07
C ILE A 148 -9.61 11.20 -1.15
N LYS A 149 -8.40 11.69 -0.80
CA LYS A 149 -7.48 12.30 -1.77
C LYS A 149 -7.09 11.33 -2.87
N LEU A 150 -6.74 10.08 -2.55
CA LEU A 150 -6.39 9.07 -3.54
C LEU A 150 -7.57 8.73 -4.44
N LEU A 151 -8.77 8.51 -3.89
CA LEU A 151 -9.97 8.22 -4.68
C LEU A 151 -10.27 9.31 -5.71
N ASN A 152 -10.06 10.58 -5.34
CA ASN A 152 -10.29 11.73 -6.22
C ASN A 152 -9.21 11.90 -7.29
N MET A 153 -7.95 11.57 -7.01
CA MET A 153 -6.82 11.90 -7.89
C MET A 153 -6.29 10.70 -8.68
N ILE A 154 -6.25 9.51 -8.08
CA ILE A 154 -5.65 8.31 -8.71
C ILE A 154 -6.26 7.98 -10.08
N PRO A 155 -7.58 8.16 -10.33
CA PRO A 155 -8.18 7.93 -11.65
C PRO A 155 -7.51 8.68 -12.79
N THR A 156 -6.98 9.87 -12.49
CA THR A 156 -6.41 10.80 -13.48
C THR A 156 -4.91 10.61 -13.68
N VAL A 157 -4.24 9.84 -12.81
CA VAL A 157 -2.80 9.63 -12.89
C VAL A 157 -2.48 8.66 -14.02
N GLN A 158 -1.55 9.07 -14.88
CA GLN A 158 -1.11 8.30 -16.02
C GLN A 158 0.27 7.72 -15.76
N VAL A 159 0.36 6.40 -15.74
CA VAL A 159 1.63 5.66 -15.63
C VAL A 159 1.70 4.62 -16.73
N THR A 160 2.88 4.43 -17.31
CA THR A 160 3.11 3.45 -18.38
C THR A 160 3.95 2.26 -17.92
N ARG A 161 4.39 2.26 -16.66
CA ARG A 161 5.20 1.20 -16.02
C ARG A 161 4.85 1.14 -14.53
N GLY A 162 5.07 -0.02 -13.91
CA GLY A 162 4.81 -0.24 -12.49
C GLY A 162 3.34 -0.60 -12.21
N GLY A 163 2.73 0.07 -11.24
CA GLY A 163 1.33 -0.08 -10.88
C GLY A 163 0.82 1.10 -10.06
N VAL A 164 -0.07 0.81 -9.11
CA VAL A 164 -0.67 1.82 -8.23
C VAL A 164 0.36 2.51 -7.34
N ASP A 165 1.40 1.78 -6.92
CA ASP A 165 2.56 2.30 -6.19
C ASP A 165 3.23 3.47 -6.94
N SER A 166 3.38 3.32 -8.26
CA SER A 166 3.99 4.33 -9.12
C SER A 166 3.10 5.56 -9.26
N ALA A 167 1.77 5.35 -9.32
CA ALA A 167 0.81 6.45 -9.37
C ALA A 167 0.73 7.24 -8.05
N ILE A 168 0.76 6.54 -6.91
CA ILE A 168 0.89 7.16 -5.59
C ILE A 168 2.19 7.97 -5.51
N GLY A 169 3.30 7.40 -6.00
CA GLY A 169 4.60 8.09 -6.07
C GLY A 169 4.57 9.37 -6.89
N VAL A 170 3.80 9.44 -7.98
CA VAL A 170 3.58 10.68 -8.75
C VAL A 170 2.87 11.73 -7.90
N LEU A 171 1.82 11.34 -7.17
CA LEU A 171 1.06 12.27 -6.33
C LEU A 171 1.89 12.82 -5.17
N ILE A 172 2.69 11.98 -4.52
CA ILE A 172 3.58 12.42 -3.43
C ILE A 172 4.67 13.36 -3.96
N ARG A 173 5.29 13.04 -5.10
CA ARG A 173 6.30 13.91 -5.72
C ARG A 173 5.74 15.29 -6.05
N ASN A 174 4.48 15.35 -6.45
CA ASN A 174 3.76 16.58 -6.75
C ASN A 174 3.15 17.25 -5.50
N LYS A 175 3.49 16.78 -4.29
CA LYS A 175 2.99 17.29 -3.00
C LYS A 175 1.46 17.28 -2.89
N ARG A 176 0.80 16.32 -3.57
CA ARG A 176 -0.65 16.11 -3.51
C ARG A 176 -1.06 15.11 -2.44
N ILE A 177 -0.11 14.28 -2.00
CA ILE A 177 -0.24 13.31 -0.91
C ILE A 177 0.96 13.52 0.01
N THR A 178 0.72 13.72 1.30
CA THR A 178 1.76 13.75 2.33
C THR A 178 2.05 12.33 2.77
N ALA A 179 3.25 11.83 2.50
CA ALA A 179 3.63 10.46 2.86
C ALA A 179 4.93 10.41 3.64
N TYR A 180 4.94 9.59 4.69
CA TYR A 180 6.12 9.30 5.51
C TYR A 180 6.47 7.82 5.46
N HIS A 181 7.74 7.51 5.66
CA HIS A 181 8.26 6.15 5.63
C HIS A 181 9.01 5.86 6.91
N LEU A 182 8.81 4.67 7.47
CA LEU A 182 9.58 4.20 8.61
C LEU A 182 11.05 3.98 8.24
N ASN A 183 11.93 4.46 9.10
CA ASN A 183 13.36 4.22 9.01
C ASN A 183 13.70 2.73 9.20
N GLU A 184 13.15 2.13 10.26
CA GLU A 184 13.21 0.69 10.54
C GLU A 184 11.91 0.03 10.06
N PRO A 185 11.95 -0.86 9.04
CA PRO A 185 10.75 -1.51 8.53
C PRO A 185 10.07 -2.40 9.54
N LEU A 186 8.73 -2.38 9.54
CA LEU A 186 7.91 -3.30 10.33
C LEU A 186 7.38 -4.48 9.52
N CYS A 187 7.58 -4.47 8.21
CA CYS A 187 7.14 -5.56 7.34
C CYS A 187 8.03 -5.70 6.10
N TRP A 188 8.02 -6.87 5.47
CA TRP A 188 8.85 -7.22 4.31
C TRP A 188 8.05 -8.00 3.28
N VAL A 189 8.50 -7.98 2.02
CA VAL A 189 7.95 -8.83 0.97
C VAL A 189 8.57 -10.21 1.05
N ASP A 190 7.74 -11.24 1.01
CA ASP A 190 8.12 -12.63 0.88
C ASP A 190 8.39 -12.99 -0.58
N PHE A 191 9.66 -12.88 -0.97
CA PHE A 191 10.11 -13.20 -2.34
C PHE A 191 10.03 -14.69 -2.70
N SER A 192 9.64 -15.58 -1.77
CA SER A 192 9.37 -16.98 -2.11
C SER A 192 8.10 -17.15 -2.93
N PHE A 193 7.18 -16.19 -2.87
CA PHE A 193 6.03 -16.15 -3.76
C PHE A 193 6.43 -15.58 -5.14
N ILE A 194 6.35 -16.42 -6.16
CA ILE A 194 6.37 -15.94 -7.55
C ILE A 194 5.08 -15.13 -7.77
N SER A 195 5.17 -13.98 -8.44
CA SER A 195 3.99 -13.19 -8.84
C SER A 195 2.92 -14.12 -9.40
N SER A 196 1.78 -14.18 -8.70
CA SER A 196 0.66 -15.07 -9.04
C SER A 196 -0.04 -14.67 -10.34
N ILE A 197 0.39 -13.57 -10.96
CA ILE A 197 -0.16 -13.03 -12.20
C ILE A 197 0.99 -12.83 -13.19
N LYS A 198 1.07 -13.72 -14.18
CA LYS A 198 1.84 -13.55 -15.42
C LYS A 198 1.03 -12.70 -16.41
#